data_AF-A0A4Q0P980-F1
#
_entry.id   AF-A0A4Q0P980-F1
#
_cell.length_a   1.000
_cell.length_b   1.000
_cell.length_c   1.000
_cell.angle_alpha   90.00
_cell.angle_beta   90.00
_cell.angle_gamma   90.00
#
_symmetry.space_group_name_H-M   'P 1'
#
loop_
_entity.id
_entity.type
_entity.pdbx_description
1 polymer ?
#
loop_
_entity_poly.entity_id
_entity_poly.type
_entity_poly.pdbx_seq_one_letter_code
_entity_poly.pdbx_strand_id
1 'polypeptide(L)'
;METSASHKLLQRLNGLKFITSRYLDIYEVISINSKNISLKRIFIKLYTNKLNFIESLEKLKQNIVSEYATECGSESVIPNEYLSMMPEIGYTSVIKNCYQIENAIYESCKSVMEQTNNTSFKNNIDNFLRVHKNILKDLKPINLDCVEYNNQTI
;
A
#
# COMPACT_ATOMS: atom_id res chain seq x y z
N MET A 1 11.16 -27.47 5.09
CA MET A 1 9.85 -27.71 4.44
C MET A 1 9.69 -26.66 3.36
N GLU A 2 9.53 -27.05 2.10
CA GLU A 2 9.25 -26.10 1.02
C GLU A 2 7.83 -25.55 1.16
N THR A 3 7.68 -24.23 1.20
CA THR A 3 6.38 -23.57 1.17
C THR A 3 5.76 -23.73 -0.21
N SER A 4 4.52 -24.24 -0.28
CA SER A 4 3.78 -24.40 -1.53
C SER A 4 3.65 -23.05 -2.26
N ALA A 5 3.51 -23.09 -3.58
CA ALA A 5 3.38 -21.89 -4.41
C ALA A 5 2.20 -21.00 -3.95
N SER A 6 1.10 -21.63 -3.52
CA SER A 6 -0.08 -20.97 -2.97
C SER A 6 0.21 -20.25 -1.64
N HIS A 7 1.02 -20.86 -0.77
CA HIS A 7 1.41 -20.25 0.50
C HIS A 7 2.31 -19.02 0.28
N LYS A 8 3.27 -19.10 -0.65
CA LYS A 8 4.12 -17.94 -1.04
C LYS A 8 3.30 -16.79 -1.63
N LEU A 9 2.27 -17.11 -2.41
CA LEU A 9 1.36 -16.11 -2.97
C LEU A 9 0.55 -15.40 -1.88
N LEU A 10 0.01 -16.15 -0.91
CA LEU A 10 -0.71 -15.58 0.24
C LEU A 10 0.18 -14.68 1.10
N GLN A 11 1.41 -15.09 1.37
CA GLN A 11 2.39 -14.27 2.10
C GLN A 11 2.66 -12.94 1.38
N ARG A 12 2.84 -12.97 0.06
CA ARG A 12 3.00 -11.75 -0.77
C ARG A 12 1.76 -10.86 -0.73
N LEU A 13 0.56 -11.44 -0.81
CA LEU A 13 -0.71 -10.70 -0.69
C LEU A 13 -0.82 -9.99 0.67
N ASN A 14 -0.55 -10.72 1.76
CA ASN A 14 -0.56 -10.15 3.11
C ASN A 14 0.48 -9.04 3.27
N GLY A 15 1.70 -9.24 2.74
CA GLY A 15 2.77 -8.25 2.76
C GLY A 15 2.44 -6.97 2.00
N LEU A 16 1.96 -7.10 0.76
CA LEU A 16 1.55 -5.95 -0.06
C LEU A 16 0.36 -5.19 0.57
N LYS A 17 -0.61 -5.92 1.12
CA LYS A 17 -1.73 -5.31 1.85
C LYS A 17 -1.20 -4.52 3.04
N PHE A 18 -0.31 -5.11 3.84
CA PHE A 18 0.24 -4.43 5.02
C PHE A 18 0.91 -3.11 4.64
N ILE A 19 1.90 -3.13 3.73
CA ILE A 19 2.64 -1.92 3.37
C ILE A 19 1.75 -0.87 2.71
N THR A 20 0.74 -1.30 1.95
CA THR A 20 -0.19 -0.37 1.29
C THR A 20 -1.24 0.17 2.25
N SER A 21 -1.62 -0.58 3.28
CA SER A 21 -2.56 -0.11 4.30
C SER A 21 -1.93 0.85 5.31
N ARG A 22 -0.60 0.82 5.42
CA ARG A 22 0.12 1.68 6.38
C ARG A 22 -0.12 3.15 6.06
N TYR A 23 -0.40 3.92 7.11
CA TYR A 23 -0.63 5.37 7.10
C TYR A 23 -1.86 5.84 6.31
N LEU A 24 -2.79 4.93 5.98
CA LEU A 24 -4.04 5.30 5.30
C LEU A 24 -4.88 6.30 6.09
N ASP A 25 -4.92 6.15 7.41
CA ASP A 25 -5.58 7.05 8.35
C ASP A 25 -5.03 8.48 8.24
N ILE A 26 -3.71 8.61 8.19
CA ILE A 26 -3.03 9.89 8.01
C ILE A 26 -3.43 10.50 6.67
N TYR A 27 -3.46 9.69 5.61
CA TYR A 27 -3.80 10.16 4.27
C TYR A 27 -5.25 10.60 4.17
N GLU A 28 -6.15 9.87 4.82
CA GLU A 28 -7.55 10.22 4.94
C GLU A 28 -7.73 11.57 5.64
N VAL A 29 -7.10 11.76 6.80
CA VAL A 29 -7.17 13.02 7.56
C VAL A 29 -6.73 14.21 6.71
N ILE A 30 -5.62 14.08 5.97
CA ILE A 30 -5.13 15.16 5.08
C ILE A 30 -6.10 15.36 3.91
N SER A 31 -6.62 14.28 3.34
CA SER A 31 -7.56 14.32 2.21
C SER A 31 -8.88 15.02 2.57
N ILE A 32 -9.24 15.08 3.85
CA ILE A 32 -10.44 15.77 4.37
C ILE A 32 -10.11 17.19 4.82
N ASN A 33 -9.09 17.34 5.68
CA ASN A 33 -8.87 18.54 6.48
C ASN A 33 -7.87 19.54 5.87
N SER A 34 -7.09 19.14 4.86
CA SER A 34 -6.11 20.05 4.25
C SER A 34 -6.79 21.29 3.64
N LYS A 35 -6.35 22.47 4.07
CA LYS A 35 -6.72 23.76 3.46
C LYS A 35 -6.00 24.00 2.12
N ASN A 36 -4.86 23.33 1.89
CA ASN A 36 -4.18 23.35 0.61
C ASN A 36 -4.91 22.42 -0.36
N ILE A 37 -5.57 23.00 -1.38
CA ILE A 37 -6.40 22.27 -2.35
C ILE A 37 -5.57 21.28 -3.16
N SER A 38 -4.36 21.64 -3.56
CA SER A 38 -3.48 20.75 -4.33
C SER A 38 -3.06 19.53 -3.50
N LEU A 39 -2.67 19.76 -2.24
CA LEU A 39 -2.35 18.70 -1.30
C LEU A 39 -3.56 17.80 -1.06
N LYS A 40 -4.72 18.40 -0.78
CA LYS A 40 -5.99 17.68 -0.56
C LYS A 40 -6.30 16.75 -1.73
N ARG A 41 -6.24 17.26 -2.97
CA ARG A 41 -6.51 16.48 -4.19
C ARG A 41 -5.57 15.28 -4.35
N ILE A 42 -4.28 15.46 -4.08
CA ILE A 42 -3.30 14.38 -4.22
C ILE A 42 -3.50 13.32 -3.15
N PHE A 43 -3.77 13.71 -1.90
CA PHE A 43 -4.04 12.77 -0.83
C PHE A 43 -5.37 12.03 -1.02
N ILE A 44 -6.41 12.65 -1.62
CA ILE A 44 -7.62 11.94 -2.07
C ILE A 44 -7.25 10.86 -3.10
N LYS A 45 -6.50 11.21 -4.16
CA LYS A 45 -6.09 10.24 -5.19
C LYS A 45 -5.29 9.09 -4.58
N LEU A 46 -4.37 9.41 -3.67
CA LEU A 46 -3.51 8.45 -3.00
C LEU A 46 -4.33 7.49 -2.14
N TYR A 47 -5.17 8.02 -1.26
CA TYR A 47 -6.06 7.24 -0.40
C TYR A 47 -6.96 6.32 -1.22
N THR A 48 -7.69 6.85 -2.21
CA THR A 48 -8.59 6.05 -3.04
C THR A 48 -7.86 4.96 -3.81
N ASN A 49 -6.69 5.27 -4.41
CA ASN A 49 -5.92 4.27 -5.15
C ASN A 49 -5.40 3.14 -4.25
N LYS A 50 -4.94 3.48 -3.03
CA LYS A 50 -4.48 2.48 -2.05
C LYS A 50 -5.64 1.63 -1.53
N LEU A 51 -6.79 2.24 -1.22
CA LEU A 51 -7.99 1.54 -0.76
C LEU A 51 -8.49 0.53 -1.81
N ASN A 52 -8.66 0.97 -3.06
CA ASN A 52 -9.08 0.10 -4.15
C ASN A 52 -8.12 -1.09 -4.35
N PHE A 53 -6.81 -0.85 -4.22
CA PHE A 53 -5.82 -1.92 -4.32
C PHE A 53 -5.94 -2.91 -3.16
N ILE A 54 -6.09 -2.44 -1.93
CA ILE A 54 -6.28 -3.32 -0.76
C ILE A 54 -7.53 -4.19 -0.92
N GLU A 55 -8.64 -3.62 -1.37
CA GLU A 55 -9.86 -4.39 -1.65
C GLU A 55 -9.64 -5.44 -2.74
N SER A 56 -8.86 -5.10 -3.77
CA SER A 56 -8.52 -6.06 -4.83
C SER A 56 -7.65 -7.22 -4.31
N LEU A 57 -6.70 -6.94 -3.41
CA LEU A 57 -5.86 -7.96 -2.77
C LEU A 57 -6.70 -8.88 -1.88
N GLU A 58 -7.66 -8.34 -1.14
CA GLU A 58 -8.58 -9.13 -0.31
C GLU A 58 -9.47 -10.04 -1.14
N LYS A 59 -10.02 -9.55 -2.26
CA LYS A 59 -10.80 -10.38 -3.19
C LYS A 59 -9.96 -11.51 -3.77
N LEU A 60 -8.71 -11.24 -4.17
CA LEU A 60 -7.78 -12.27 -4.65
C LEU A 60 -7.48 -13.31 -3.56
N LYS A 61 -7.25 -12.85 -2.33
CA LYS A 61 -7.00 -13.72 -1.19
C LYS A 61 -8.19 -14.63 -0.91
N GLN A 62 -9.41 -14.10 -0.91
CA GLN A 62 -10.64 -14.88 -0.72
C GLN A 62 -10.78 -15.99 -1.77
N ASN A 63 -10.52 -15.67 -3.05
CA ASN A 63 -10.57 -16.65 -4.13
C ASN A 63 -9.56 -17.79 -3.91
N ILE A 64 -8.30 -17.46 -3.56
CA ILE A 64 -7.27 -18.47 -3.26
C ILE A 64 -7.67 -19.31 -2.05
N VAL A 65 -8.11 -18.70 -0.94
CA VAL A 65 -8.52 -19.47 0.24
C VAL A 65 -9.70 -20.39 -0.07
N SER A 66 -10.66 -19.95 -0.90
CA SER A 66 -11.79 -20.79 -1.31
C SER A 66 -11.39 -21.97 -2.21
N GLU A 67 -10.38 -21.78 -3.06
CA GLU A 67 -9.88 -22.83 -3.97
C GLU A 67 -8.96 -23.84 -3.27
N TYR A 68 -8.25 -23.42 -2.22
CA TYR A 68 -7.21 -24.22 -1.54
C TYR A 68 -7.50 -24.43 -0.03
N ALA A 69 -8.79 -24.47 0.34
CA ALA A 69 -9.30 -24.47 1.73
C ALA A 69 -8.69 -25.54 2.66
N THR A 70 -8.13 -26.61 2.10
CA THR A 70 -7.52 -27.74 2.84
C THR A 70 -6.02 -27.58 3.14
N GLU A 71 -5.30 -26.68 2.46
CA GLU A 71 -3.83 -26.58 2.57
C GLU A 71 -3.32 -25.25 3.14
N CYS A 72 -4.10 -24.18 2.99
CA CYS A 72 -3.73 -22.87 3.51
C CYS A 72 -4.35 -22.67 4.89
N GLY A 73 -3.56 -22.97 5.93
CA GLY A 73 -3.87 -22.49 7.28
C GLY A 73 -4.22 -21.00 7.23
N SER A 74 -5.16 -20.58 8.07
CA SER A 74 -5.75 -19.23 8.16
C SER A 74 -4.76 -18.10 8.48
N GLU A 75 -3.47 -18.34 8.36
CA GLU A 75 -2.41 -17.51 8.86
C GLU A 75 -2.28 -16.23 8.01
N SER A 76 -2.90 -15.18 8.55
CA SER A 76 -2.70 -13.77 8.21
C SER A 76 -1.29 -13.26 8.53
N VAL A 77 -0.28 -14.14 8.51
CA VAL A 77 1.07 -13.78 8.90
C VAL A 77 1.65 -12.85 7.84
N ILE A 78 2.05 -11.67 8.28
CA ILE A 78 2.78 -10.69 7.49
C ILE A 78 4.25 -11.11 7.56
N PRO A 79 4.93 -11.38 6.43
CA PRO A 79 6.33 -11.74 6.46
C PRO A 79 7.19 -10.61 7.05
N ASN A 80 8.21 -10.97 7.85
CA ASN A 80 9.06 -10.02 8.58
C ASN A 80 9.70 -8.95 7.68
N GLU A 81 10.00 -9.26 6.42
CA GLU A 81 10.52 -8.30 5.45
C GLU A 81 9.59 -7.09 5.29
N TYR A 82 8.27 -7.30 5.23
CA TYR A 82 7.30 -6.21 5.09
C TYR A 82 7.12 -5.41 6.37
N LEU A 83 7.23 -6.04 7.54
CA LEU A 83 7.20 -5.35 8.83
C LEU A 83 8.32 -4.33 8.95
N SER A 84 9.53 -4.70 8.51
CA SER A 84 10.70 -3.82 8.55
C SER A 84 10.62 -2.64 7.56
N MET A 85 9.85 -2.76 6.49
CA MET A 85 9.69 -1.70 5.47
C MET A 85 8.85 -0.52 5.96
N MET A 86 7.99 -0.72 6.97
CA MET A 86 7.01 0.26 7.41
C MET A 86 7.08 0.51 8.92
N PRO A 87 8.21 1.07 9.41
CA PRO A 87 8.42 1.31 10.84
C PRO A 87 7.42 2.33 11.36
N GLU A 88 6.90 2.15 12.58
CA GLU A 88 6.01 3.14 13.18
C GLU A 88 6.69 4.50 13.34
N ILE A 89 6.17 5.50 12.63
CA ILE A 89 6.66 6.87 12.63
C ILE A 89 5.49 7.83 12.85
N GLY A 90 5.76 8.97 13.48
CA GLY A 90 4.73 9.95 13.81
C GLY A 90 4.11 10.63 12.58
N TYR A 91 2.91 11.18 12.77
CA TYR A 91 2.09 11.87 11.76
C TYR A 91 2.88 12.83 10.85
N THR A 92 3.62 13.77 11.45
CA THR A 92 4.44 14.75 10.72
C THR A 92 5.51 14.08 9.86
N SER A 93 6.15 13.02 10.37
CA SER A 93 7.20 12.29 9.66
C SER A 93 6.65 11.56 8.45
N VAL A 94 5.44 11.01 8.55
CA VAL A 94 4.74 10.39 7.41
C VAL A 94 4.51 11.41 6.30
N ILE A 95 4.06 12.61 6.65
CA ILE A 95 3.75 13.64 5.63
C ILE A 95 5.02 14.12 4.94
N LYS A 96 6.05 14.47 5.71
CA LYS A 96 7.34 14.93 5.15
C LYS A 96 7.98 13.89 4.24
N ASN A 97 7.85 12.61 4.59
CA ASN A 97 8.43 11.51 3.83
C ASN A 97 7.43 10.83 2.89
N CYS A 98 6.25 11.41 2.63
CA CYS A 98 5.18 10.76 1.87
C CYS A 98 5.68 10.31 0.50
N TYR A 99 6.44 11.14 -0.21
CA TYR A 99 7.01 10.76 -1.50
C TYR A 99 7.93 9.53 -1.40
N GLN A 100 8.84 9.52 -0.43
CA GLN A 100 9.78 8.42 -0.22
C GLN A 100 9.06 7.12 0.17
N ILE A 101 8.06 7.21 1.06
CA ILE A 101 7.24 6.09 1.50
C ILE A 101 6.48 5.49 0.31
N GLU A 102 5.76 6.32 -0.45
CA GLU A 102 4.97 5.84 -1.58
C GLU A 102 5.86 5.33 -2.73
N ASN A 103 7.03 5.92 -2.94
CA ASN A 103 8.01 5.39 -3.88
C ASN A 103 8.54 4.01 -3.43
N ALA A 104 8.77 3.80 -2.13
CA ALA A 104 9.15 2.49 -1.61
C ALA A 104 8.03 1.45 -1.80
N ILE A 105 6.77 1.81 -1.56
CA ILE A 105 5.61 0.94 -1.85
C ILE A 105 5.56 0.59 -3.33
N TYR A 106 5.75 1.58 -4.21
CA TYR A 106 5.79 1.37 -5.67
C TYR A 106 6.84 0.33 -6.07
N GLU A 107 8.08 0.49 -5.62
CA GLU A 107 9.17 -0.44 -5.96
C GLU A 107 8.95 -1.83 -5.34
N SER A 108 8.42 -1.92 -4.13
CA SER A 108 8.06 -3.21 -3.50
C SER A 108 6.97 -3.94 -4.28
N CYS A 109 5.90 -3.24 -4.66
CA CYS A 109 4.83 -3.81 -5.49
C CYS A 109 5.36 -4.28 -6.84
N LYS A 110 6.21 -3.47 -7.49
CA LYS A 110 6.83 -3.81 -8.78
C LYS A 110 7.71 -5.05 -8.68
N SER A 111 8.55 -5.14 -7.64
CA SER A 111 9.38 -6.32 -7.37
C SER A 111 8.53 -7.58 -7.19
N VAL A 112 7.44 -7.51 -6.41
CA VAL A 112 6.53 -8.66 -6.23
C VAL A 112 5.83 -9.05 -7.54
N MET A 113 5.45 -8.08 -8.38
CA MET A 113 4.86 -8.33 -9.70
C MET A 113 5.82 -9.07 -10.64
N GLU A 114 7.11 -8.72 -10.62
CA GLU A 114 8.14 -9.36 -11.44
C GLU A 114 8.43 -10.80 -10.99
N GLN A 115 8.30 -11.09 -9.69
CA GLN A 115 8.60 -12.39 -9.09
C GLN A 115 7.43 -13.39 -9.04
N THR A 116 6.22 -12.96 -9.39
CA THR A 116 5.05 -13.86 -9.42
C THR A 116 4.82 -14.40 -10.83
N ASN A 117 4.18 -15.56 -10.95
CA ASN A 117 3.70 -16.10 -12.23
C ASN A 117 2.17 -16.03 -12.35
N ASN A 118 1.47 -15.59 -11.30
CA ASN A 118 0.02 -15.50 -11.31
C ASN A 118 -0.44 -14.24 -12.08
N THR A 119 -1.01 -14.45 -13.27
CA THR A 119 -1.47 -13.38 -14.17
C THR A 119 -2.51 -12.46 -13.53
N SER A 120 -3.48 -13.02 -12.79
CA SER A 120 -4.51 -12.22 -12.12
C SER A 120 -3.91 -11.29 -11.07
N PHE A 121 -2.96 -11.81 -10.29
CA PHE A 121 -2.22 -11.01 -9.31
C PHE A 121 -1.35 -9.94 -9.98
N LYS A 122 -0.65 -10.27 -11.08
CA LYS A 122 0.11 -9.29 -11.87
C LYS A 122 -0.78 -8.15 -12.36
N ASN A 123 -1.93 -8.47 -12.95
CA ASN A 123 -2.83 -7.46 -13.49
C ASN A 123 -3.35 -6.51 -12.41
N ASN A 124 -3.61 -7.01 -11.20
CA ASN A 124 -4.02 -6.18 -10.08
C ASN A 124 -2.89 -5.23 -9.64
N ILE A 125 -1.66 -5.74 -9.51
CA ILE A 125 -0.51 -4.90 -9.19
C ILE A 125 -0.22 -3.87 -10.29
N ASP A 126 -0.24 -4.27 -11.57
CA ASP A 126 0.02 -3.38 -12.70
C ASP A 126 -0.97 -2.20 -12.76
N ASN A 127 -2.26 -2.49 -12.56
CA ASN A 127 -3.30 -1.46 -12.48
C ASN A 127 -3.01 -0.44 -11.37
N PHE A 128 -2.66 -0.91 -10.17
CA PHE A 128 -2.25 -0.05 -9.06
C PHE A 128 -1.01 0.77 -9.43
N LEU A 129 0.06 0.14 -9.93
CA LEU A 129 1.33 0.79 -10.25
C LEU A 129 1.16 1.89 -11.31
N ARG A 130 0.33 1.66 -12.33
CA ARG A 130 0.08 2.67 -13.38
C ARG A 130 -0.54 3.94 -12.83
N VAL A 131 -1.55 3.81 -11.98
CA VAL A 131 -2.21 4.96 -11.35
C VAL A 131 -1.26 5.59 -10.33
N HIS A 132 -0.61 4.78 -9.50
CA HIS A 132 0.30 5.20 -8.45
C HIS A 132 1.50 5.99 -8.99
N LYS A 133 2.07 5.57 -10.12
CA LYS A 133 3.15 6.28 -10.82
C LYS A 133 2.77 7.70 -11.21
N ASN A 134 1.51 7.92 -11.62
CA ASN A 134 1.04 9.27 -11.94
C ASN A 134 0.87 10.11 -10.68
N ILE A 135 0.39 9.51 -9.59
CA ILE A 135 0.30 10.19 -8.28
C ILE A 135 1.70 10.59 -7.78
N LEU A 136 2.70 9.72 -7.92
CA LEU A 136 4.09 10.04 -7.55
C LEU A 136 4.67 11.21 -8.36
N LYS A 137 4.33 11.33 -9.66
CA LYS A 137 4.71 12.49 -10.46
C LYS A 137 4.06 13.78 -9.96
N ASP A 138 2.79 13.72 -9.57
CA ASP A 138 2.06 14.86 -9.01
C ASP A 138 2.59 15.25 -7.61
N LEU A 139 3.02 14.27 -6.81
CA LEU A 139 3.51 14.45 -5.44
C LEU A 139 4.95 15.00 -5.38
N LYS A 140 5.84 14.55 -6.27
CA LYS A 140 7.26 14.91 -6.30
C LYS A 140 7.56 16.42 -6.24
N PRO A 141 6.85 17.33 -6.94
CA PRO A 141 7.14 18.75 -6.89
C PRO A 141 6.61 19.47 -5.65
N ILE A 142 5.84 18.79 -4.78
CA ILE A 142 5.24 19.43 -3.60
C ILE A 142 6.26 19.49 -2.48
N ASN A 143 6.50 20.70 -1.96
CA ASN A 143 7.25 20.87 -0.73
C ASN A 143 6.35 20.54 0.48
N LEU A 144 6.54 19.36 1.06
CA LEU A 144 5.79 18.87 2.22
C LEU A 144 6.38 19.33 3.56
N ASP A 145 7.57 19.95 3.57
CA ASP A 145 8.17 20.49 4.80
C ASP A 145 7.43 21.73 5.33
N CYS A 146 6.66 22.40 4.47
CA CYS A 146 5.94 23.63 4.79
C CYS A 146 4.45 23.43 5.11
N VAL A 147 3.97 22.19 5.25
CA VAL A 147 2.57 21.95 5.62
C VAL A 147 2.38 22.31 7.09
N GLU A 148 1.56 23.33 7.38
CA GLU A 148 1.21 23.67 8.76
C GLU A 148 0.41 22.54 9.40
N TYR A 149 1.06 21.80 10.28
CA TYR A 149 0.46 20.73 11.06
C TYR A 149 -0.25 21.35 12.25
N ASN A 150 -1.52 21.71 12.08
CA ASN A 150 -2.36 21.91 13.25
C ASN A 150 -2.45 20.56 13.95
N ASN A 151 -1.77 20.43 15.10
CA ASN A 151 -1.84 19.27 15.97
C ASN A 151 -3.31 18.95 16.26
N GLN A 152 -3.90 18.02 15.51
CA GLN A 152 -5.12 17.37 15.88
C GLN A 152 -4.71 16.08 16.56
N THR A 153 -4.70 16.16 17.88
CA THR A 153 -4.62 15.04 18.82
C THR A 153 -5.59 13.95 18.36
N ILE A 154 -5.06 12.76 18.06
CA ILE A 154 -5.84 11.52 18.08
C ILE A 154 -5.97 11.09 19.54
#